data_AF-A0A3N1I8Y6-F1
#
_entry.id   AF-A0A3N1I8Y6-F1
#
_cell.length_a   1.000
_cell.length_b   1.000
_cell.length_c   1.000
_cell.angle_alpha   90.00
_cell.angle_beta   90.00
_cell.angle_gamma   90.00
#
_symmetry.space_group_name_H-M   'P 1'
#
loop_
_entity.id
_entity.type
_entity.pdbx_description
1 polymer ?
#
loop_
_entity_poly.entity_id
_entity_poly.type
_entity_poly.pdbx_seq_one_letter_code
_entity_poly.pdbx_strand_id
1 'polypeptide(L)'
;MTVTAYTLAVLLDLFCVFLGYRFLFQPGSAAAGYGAPADPHGDAGAYLSVKGLRDGTFGVAGLAVLAFAGAHAEAWFMLAVALVPFGDTLIVLRNGGTKAVAFGIHFATAIVVLISAGLLFAV
;
A
#
# COMPACT_ATOMS: atom_id res chain seq x y z
N MET A 1 -21.59 -9.69 -4.17
CA MET A 1 -20.87 -8.41 -4.29
C MET A 1 -20.36 -7.95 -2.92
N THR A 2 -21.22 -7.85 -1.90
CA THR A 2 -20.83 -7.44 -0.53
C THR A 2 -19.67 -8.25 0.07
N VAL A 3 -19.75 -9.59 0.11
CA VAL A 3 -18.66 -10.42 0.67
C VAL A 3 -17.33 -10.15 -0.04
N THR A 4 -17.35 -10.06 -1.37
CA THR A 4 -16.15 -9.77 -2.18
C THR A 4 -15.56 -8.39 -1.87
N ALA A 5 -16.41 -7.35 -1.76
CA ALA A 5 -15.97 -5.98 -1.46
C ALA A 5 -15.26 -5.90 -0.09
N TYR A 6 -15.89 -6.41 0.96
CA TYR A 6 -15.31 -6.43 2.31
C TYR A 6 -14.07 -7.30 2.39
N THR A 7 -14.08 -8.47 1.75
CA THR A 7 -12.91 -9.37 1.74
C THR A 7 -11.71 -8.69 1.09
N LEU A 8 -11.90 -8.06 -0.07
CA LEU A 8 -10.81 -7.38 -0.76
C LEU A 8 -10.27 -6.20 0.06
N ALA A 9 -11.15 -5.38 0.64
CA ALA A 9 -10.76 -4.25 1.48
C ALA A 9 -9.90 -4.71 2.68
N VAL A 10 -10.38 -5.70 3.45
CA VAL A 10 -9.64 -6.27 4.57
C VAL A 10 -8.28 -6.81 4.14
N LEU A 11 -8.21 -7.54 3.01
CA LEU A 11 -6.94 -8.08 2.51
C LEU A 11 -5.96 -6.96 2.12
N LEU A 12 -6.42 -5.88 1.51
CA LEU A 12 -5.59 -4.74 1.13
C LEU A 12 -5.08 -3.99 2.36
N ASP A 13 -5.94 -3.77 3.36
CA ASP A 13 -5.52 -3.10 4.60
C ASP A 13 -4.49 -3.94 5.37
N LEU A 14 -4.74 -5.25 5.49
CA LEU A 14 -3.76 -6.17 6.09
C LEU A 14 -2.47 -6.25 5.27
N PHE A 15 -2.54 -6.11 3.95
CA PHE A 15 -1.36 -6.02 3.10
C PHE A 15 -0.55 -4.76 3.40
N CYS A 16 -1.19 -3.61 3.63
CA CYS A 16 -0.52 -2.39 4.09
C CYS A 16 0.16 -2.58 5.46
N VAL A 17 -0.51 -3.24 6.42
CA VAL A 17 0.10 -3.62 7.72
C VAL A 17 1.34 -4.49 7.50
N PHE A 18 1.24 -5.50 6.63
CA PHE A 18 2.35 -6.38 6.28
C PHE A 18 3.52 -5.65 5.63
N LEU A 19 3.27 -4.72 4.70
CA LEU A 19 4.31 -3.88 4.12
C LEU A 19 4.98 -3.01 5.18
N GLY A 20 4.19 -2.40 6.07
CA GLY A 20 4.70 -1.63 7.20
C GLY A 20 5.64 -2.46 8.10
N TYR A 21 5.20 -3.66 8.48
CA TYR A 21 6.02 -4.63 9.22
C TYR A 21 7.34 -4.93 8.48
N ARG A 22 7.31 -5.21 7.18
CA ARG A 22 8.52 -5.51 6.41
C ARG A 22 9.51 -4.35 6.40
N PHE A 23 9.06 -3.11 6.24
CA PHE A 23 9.94 -1.96 6.27
C PHE A 23 10.51 -1.64 7.66
N LEU A 24 9.84 -2.06 8.74
CA LEU A 24 10.34 -1.89 10.11
C LEU A 24 11.34 -2.99 10.51
N PHE A 25 11.11 -4.25 10.11
CA PHE A 25 11.87 -5.40 10.61
C PHE A 25 12.78 -6.05 9.56
N GLN A 26 12.55 -5.78 8.27
CA GLN A 26 13.35 -6.31 7.15
C GLN A 26 13.61 -5.22 6.08
N PRO A 27 14.10 -4.03 6.47
CA PRO A 27 14.10 -2.83 5.62
C PRO A 27 14.89 -2.99 4.32
N GLY A 28 16.05 -3.67 4.33
CA GLY A 28 16.86 -3.86 3.12
C GLY A 28 16.15 -4.71 2.07
N SER A 29 15.56 -5.85 2.48
CA SER A 29 14.82 -6.72 1.55
C SER A 29 13.51 -6.07 1.08
N ALA A 30 12.87 -5.28 1.95
CA ALA A 30 11.68 -4.52 1.62
C ALA A 30 11.98 -3.42 0.57
N ALA A 31 13.05 -2.64 0.75
CA ALA A 31 13.48 -1.61 -0.19
C ALA A 31 13.88 -2.21 -1.55
N ALA A 32 14.58 -3.35 -1.54
CA ALA A 32 14.91 -4.07 -2.76
C ALA A 32 13.65 -4.55 -3.51
N GLY A 33 12.69 -5.16 -2.79
CA GLY A 33 11.42 -5.62 -3.36
C GLY A 33 10.52 -4.47 -3.84
N TYR A 34 10.59 -3.31 -3.19
CA TYR A 34 9.93 -2.09 -3.64
C TYR A 34 10.48 -1.57 -4.98
N GLY A 35 11.72 -1.93 -5.34
CA GLY A 35 12.36 -1.48 -6.58
C GLY A 35 13.18 -0.20 -6.43
N ALA A 36 13.47 0.22 -5.20
CA ALA A 36 14.41 1.28 -4.88
C ALA A 36 15.31 0.81 -3.72
N PRO A 37 16.31 -0.05 -4.00
CA PRO A 37 17.21 -0.58 -2.97
C PRO A 37 17.89 0.57 -2.21
N ALA A 38 17.93 0.46 -0.89
CA ALA A 38 18.58 1.42 0.00
C ALA A 38 19.27 0.65 1.11
N ASP A 39 20.42 1.15 1.58
CA ASP A 39 21.16 0.57 2.69
C ASP A 39 20.49 0.97 4.02
N PRO A 40 19.86 0.04 4.76
CA PRO A 40 19.24 0.35 6.04
C PRO A 40 20.26 0.62 7.17
N HIS A 41 21.52 0.24 7.00
CA HIS A 41 22.59 0.51 7.95
C HIS A 41 23.31 1.84 7.68
N GLY A 42 23.08 2.44 6.52
CA GLY A 42 23.49 3.80 6.19
C GLY A 42 22.41 4.84 6.52
N ASP A 43 22.43 5.95 5.80
CA ASP A 43 21.62 7.14 6.11
C ASP A 43 20.12 6.98 5.83
N ALA A 44 19.72 5.87 5.19
CA ALA A 44 18.32 5.61 4.80
C ALA A 44 17.48 4.96 5.92
N GLY A 45 18.09 4.39 6.96
CA GLY A 45 17.39 3.56 7.95
C GLY A 45 16.19 4.25 8.63
N ALA A 46 16.35 5.52 9.01
CA ALA A 46 15.27 6.31 9.61
C ALA A 46 14.11 6.55 8.61
N TYR A 47 14.42 6.85 7.35
CA TYR A 47 13.40 7.08 6.31
C TYR A 47 12.66 5.79 5.92
N LEU A 48 13.36 4.65 5.91
CA LEU A 48 12.72 3.34 5.71
C LEU A 48 11.76 3.01 6.87
N SER A 49 12.14 3.36 8.10
CA SER A 49 11.26 3.22 9.27
C SER A 49 10.03 4.14 9.19
N VAL A 50 10.20 5.39 8.74
CA VAL A 50 9.09 6.32 8.48
C VAL A 50 8.14 5.76 7.42
N LYS A 51 8.67 5.19 6.32
CA LYS A 51 7.85 4.51 5.31
C LYS A 51 7.07 3.34 5.93
N GLY A 52 7.75 2.47 6.67
CA GLY A 52 7.11 1.33 7.31
C GLY A 52 5.99 1.73 8.28
N LEU A 53 6.24 2.75 9.09
CA LEU A 53 5.23 3.28 10.00
C LEU A 53 4.01 3.84 9.24
N ARG A 54 4.23 4.60 8.16
CA ARG A 54 3.14 5.17 7.35
C ARG A 54 2.30 4.10 6.68
N ASP A 55 2.93 3.16 5.98
CA ASP A 55 2.24 2.08 5.28
C ASP A 55 1.42 1.23 6.27
N GLY A 56 2.01 0.87 7.41
CA GLY A 56 1.31 0.12 8.44
C GLY A 56 0.15 0.90 9.08
N THR A 57 0.32 2.21 9.28
CA THR A 57 -0.74 3.08 9.81
C THR A 57 -1.91 3.20 8.84
N PHE A 58 -1.67 3.26 7.52
CA PHE A 58 -2.76 3.21 6.55
C PHE A 58 -3.56 1.91 6.67
N GLY A 59 -2.89 0.77 6.80
CA GLY A 59 -3.59 -0.50 7.01
C GLY A 59 -4.46 -0.53 8.28
N VAL A 60 -3.93 -0.04 9.40
CA VAL A 60 -4.72 0.06 10.65
C VAL A 60 -5.88 1.05 10.51
N ALA A 61 -5.66 2.17 9.85
CA ALA A 61 -6.69 3.19 9.62
C ALA A 61 -7.82 2.66 8.72
N GLY A 62 -7.50 1.97 7.62
CA GLY A 62 -8.50 1.33 6.75
C GLY A 62 -9.35 0.30 7.48
N LEU A 63 -8.71 -0.61 8.24
CA LEU A 63 -9.45 -1.56 9.08
C LEU A 63 -10.41 -0.87 10.06
N ALA A 64 -9.98 0.24 10.66
CA ALA A 64 -10.83 1.01 11.57
C ALA A 64 -11.97 1.72 10.83
N VAL A 65 -11.70 2.34 9.68
CA VAL A 65 -12.72 3.00 8.86
C VAL A 65 -13.76 1.98 8.38
N LEU A 66 -13.33 0.84 7.85
CA LEU A 66 -14.22 -0.23 7.43
C LEU A 66 -15.07 -0.77 8.60
N ALA A 67 -14.46 -1.01 9.77
CA ALA A 67 -15.15 -1.59 10.92
C ALA A 67 -16.13 -0.62 11.61
N PHE A 68 -15.81 0.67 11.65
CA PHE A 68 -16.55 1.63 12.48
C PHE A 68 -17.29 2.73 11.70
N ALA A 69 -16.88 3.02 10.46
CA ALA A 69 -17.49 4.05 9.61
C ALA A 69 -18.22 3.48 8.37
N GLY A 70 -17.99 2.20 8.04
CA GLY A 70 -18.73 1.45 7.01
C GLY A 70 -18.19 1.59 5.58
N ALA A 71 -18.76 0.82 4.65
CA ALA A 71 -18.24 0.63 3.30
C ALA A 71 -18.06 1.92 2.49
N HIS A 72 -18.99 2.88 2.59
CA HIS A 72 -18.89 4.12 1.81
C HIS A 72 -17.72 5.00 2.27
N ALA A 73 -17.45 5.07 3.59
CA ALA A 73 -16.28 5.77 4.10
C ALA A 73 -14.98 5.06 3.68
N GLU A 74 -14.98 3.72 3.74
CA GLU A 74 -13.85 2.90 3.30
C GLU A 74 -13.57 3.05 1.80
N ALA A 75 -14.60 3.19 0.97
CA ALA A 75 -14.44 3.41 -0.45
C ALA A 75 -13.67 4.71 -0.76
N TRP A 76 -13.99 5.79 -0.03
CA TRP A 76 -13.24 7.05 -0.12
C TRP A 76 -11.81 6.93 0.40
N PHE A 77 -11.62 6.18 1.48
CA PHE A 77 -10.28 5.88 2.00
C PHE A 77 -9.44 5.15 0.96
N MET A 78 -9.96 4.06 0.37
CA MET A 78 -9.30 3.30 -0.69
C MET A 78 -8.97 4.16 -1.91
N LEU A 79 -9.90 5.03 -2.34
CA LEU A 79 -9.65 5.96 -3.45
C LEU A 79 -8.48 6.90 -3.16
N ALA A 80 -8.39 7.44 -1.94
CA ALA A 80 -7.27 8.27 -1.52
C ALA A 80 -5.96 7.47 -1.40
N VAL A 81 -6.00 6.27 -0.83
CA VAL A 81 -4.83 5.40 -0.67
C VAL A 81 -4.26 4.95 -2.03
N ALA A 82 -5.08 4.79 -3.06
CA ALA A 82 -4.62 4.42 -4.41
C ALA A 82 -3.59 5.42 -4.99
N LEU A 83 -3.56 6.66 -4.51
CA LEU A 83 -2.53 7.64 -4.89
C LEU A 83 -1.12 7.19 -4.51
N VAL A 84 -0.97 6.42 -3.41
CA VAL A 84 0.32 5.92 -2.93
C VAL A 84 0.98 4.98 -3.95
N PRO A 85 0.37 3.86 -4.37
CA PRO A 85 1.00 2.97 -5.35
C PRO A 85 1.15 3.60 -6.76
N PHE A 86 0.33 4.59 -7.13
CA PHE A 86 0.63 5.41 -8.33
C PHE A 86 1.89 6.25 -8.14
N GLY A 87 2.06 6.89 -6.98
CA GLY A 87 3.29 7.59 -6.61
C GLY A 87 4.49 6.64 -6.61
N ASP A 88 4.34 5.46 -6.03
CA ASP A 88 5.40 4.44 -5.95
C ASP A 88 5.82 3.97 -7.35
N THR A 89 4.86 3.80 -8.27
CA THR A 89 5.15 3.54 -9.70
C THR A 89 6.10 4.58 -10.27
N LEU A 90 5.81 5.87 -10.06
CA LEU A 90 6.64 6.97 -10.54
C LEU A 90 8.01 7.01 -9.83
N ILE A 91 8.05 6.75 -8.52
CA ILE A 91 9.28 6.71 -7.74
C ILE A 91 10.22 5.63 -8.29
N VAL A 92 9.72 4.41 -8.53
CA VAL A 92 10.53 3.32 -9.09
C VAL A 92 11.08 3.69 -10.46
N LEU A 93 10.23 4.22 -11.35
CA LEU A 93 10.67 4.62 -12.70
C LEU A 93 11.71 5.73 -12.68
N ARG A 94 11.58 6.71 -11.77
CA ARG A 94 12.51 7.85 -11.66
C ARG A 94 13.85 7.49 -11.03
N ASN A 95 13.90 6.42 -10.24
CA ASN A 95 15.10 6.03 -9.49
C ASN A 95 15.76 4.75 -10.05
N GLY A 96 15.55 4.45 -11.33
CA GLY A 96 16.25 3.36 -12.02
C GLY A 96 15.74 1.95 -11.73
N GLY A 97 14.60 1.81 -11.04
CA GLY A 97 13.95 0.53 -10.84
C GLY A 97 13.35 -0.03 -12.13
N THR A 98 13.11 -1.35 -12.14
CA THR A 98 12.65 -2.01 -13.38
C THR A 98 11.19 -1.65 -13.71
N LYS A 99 10.87 -1.58 -15.01
CA LYS A 99 9.49 -1.41 -15.48
C LYS A 99 8.58 -2.54 -15.02
N ALA A 100 9.11 -3.76 -14.91
CA ALA A 100 8.37 -4.91 -14.41
C ALA A 100 7.89 -4.69 -12.96
N VAL A 101 8.76 -4.16 -12.09
CA VAL A 101 8.37 -3.80 -10.71
C VAL A 101 7.41 -2.61 -10.70
N ALA A 102 7.73 -1.55 -11.45
CA ALA A 102 6.89 -0.35 -11.46
C ALA A 102 5.45 -0.65 -11.92
N PHE A 103 5.27 -1.32 -13.05
CA PHE A 103 3.94 -1.58 -13.61
C PHE A 103 3.30 -2.85 -13.07
N GLY A 104 4.08 -3.92 -12.88
CA GLY A 104 3.58 -5.23 -12.46
C GLY A 104 3.30 -5.33 -10.95
N ILE A 105 3.94 -4.51 -10.12
CA ILE A 105 3.68 -4.44 -8.69
C ILE A 105 2.89 -3.16 -8.40
N HIS A 106 3.51 -1.99 -8.49
CA HIS A 106 2.90 -0.76 -7.96
C HIS A 106 1.66 -0.33 -8.75
N PHE A 107 1.77 -0.17 -10.08
CA PHE A 107 0.62 0.27 -10.87
C PHE A 107 -0.52 -0.75 -10.80
N ALA A 108 -0.21 -2.04 -10.88
CA ALA A 108 -1.20 -3.10 -10.73
C ALA A 108 -1.90 -3.04 -9.35
N THR A 109 -1.15 -2.86 -8.26
CA THR A 109 -1.72 -2.65 -6.92
C THR A 109 -2.64 -1.44 -6.90
N ALA A 110 -2.25 -0.30 -7.50
CA ALA A 110 -3.10 0.88 -7.57
C ALA A 110 -4.46 0.57 -8.24
N ILE A 111 -4.44 -0.17 -9.35
CA ILE A 111 -5.68 -0.60 -10.02
C ILE A 111 -6.52 -1.52 -9.13
N VAL A 112 -5.90 -2.47 -8.42
CA VAL A 112 -6.62 -3.35 -7.49
C VAL A 112 -7.27 -2.56 -6.35
N VAL A 113 -6.59 -1.55 -5.80
CA VAL A 113 -7.17 -0.66 -4.78
C VAL A 113 -8.35 0.13 -5.34
N LEU A 114 -8.26 0.65 -6.57
CA LEU A 114 -9.40 1.33 -7.22
C LEU A 114 -10.58 0.39 -7.47
N ILE A 115 -10.33 -0.87 -7.82
CA ILE A 115 -11.37 -1.90 -7.93
C ILE A 115 -12.03 -2.12 -6.56
N SER A 116 -11.25 -2.20 -5.48
CA SER A 116 -11.78 -2.29 -4.11
C SER A 116 -12.70 -1.11 -3.79
N ALA A 117 -12.25 0.12 -4.04
CA ALA A 117 -13.07 1.32 -3.85
C ALA A 117 -14.37 1.26 -4.65
N GLY A 118 -14.33 0.89 -5.93
CA GLY A 118 -15.51 0.75 -6.77
C GLY A 118 -16.48 -0.32 -6.27
N LEU A 119 -15.98 -1.45 -5.78
CA LEU A 119 -16.79 -2.51 -5.18
C LEU A 119 -17.45 -2.05 -3.88
N LEU A 120 -16.74 -1.28 -3.05
CA LEU A 120 -17.26 -0.73 -1.80
C LEU A 120 -18.31 0.36 -2.01
N PHE A 121 -18.17 1.20 -3.04
CA PHE A 121 -19.23 2.14 -3.46
C PHE A 121 -20.50 1.46 -3.96
N ALA A 122 -20.38 0.20 -4.41
CA ALA A 122 -21.50 -0.60 -4.92
C ALA A 122 -22.14 -1.52 -3.86
N VAL A 123 -21.71 -1.44 -2.60
CA VAL A 123 -22.34 -2.10 -1.43
C VAL A 123 -23.58 -1.33 -1.00
#